data_AF-A0A966K5C9-F1
#
_entry.id   AF-A0A966K5C9-F1
#
_cell.length_a   1.000
_cell.length_b   1.000
_cell.length_c   1.000
_cell.angle_alpha   90.00
_cell.angle_beta   90.00
_cell.angle_gamma   90.00
#
_symmetry.space_group_name_H-M   'P 1'
#
loop_
_entity.id
_entity.type
_entity.pdbx_description
1 polymer ?
#
loop_
_entity_poly.entity_id
_entity_poly.type
_entity_poly.pdbx_seq_one_letter_code
_entity_poly.pdbx_strand_id
1 'polypeptide(L)' 'MSYELVWFKRDLRWEDHAALAHAARRGPVRCIYIV' A
#
# COMPACT_ATOMS: atom_id res chain seq x y z
N MET A 1 2.81 13.95 -11.08
CA MET A 1 1.96 13.17 -10.15
C MET A 1 2.82 12.07 -9.54
N SER A 2 3.21 12.19 -8.28
CA SER A 2 3.85 11.10 -7.53
C SER A 2 2.78 10.32 -6.76
N TYR A 3 2.89 8.99 -6.75
CA TYR A 3 2.05 8.11 -5.95
C TYR A 3 2.95 7.07 -5.28
N GLU A 4 2.57 6.65 -4.08
CA GLU A 4 3.25 5.59 -3.37
C GLU A 4 2.72 4.23 -3.86
N LEU A 5 3.60 3.26 -4.02
CA LEU A 5 3.24 1.91 -4.45
C LEU A 5 3.23 0.98 -3.23
N VAL A 6 2.11 0.30 -2.99
CA VAL A 6 1.99 -0.72 -1.94
C VAL A 6 1.71 -2.07 -2.59
N TRP A 7 2.64 -3.00 -2.42
CA TRP A 7 2.49 -4.37 -2.91
C TRP A 7 1.95 -5.27 -1.81
N PHE A 8 0.71 -5.71 -2.01
CA PHE A 8 0.09 -6.76 -1.23
C PHE A 8 0.66 -8.10 -1.69
N LYS A 9 1.30 -8.82 -0.78
CA LYS A 9 1.73 -10.20 -0.97
C LYS A 9 0.62 -11.08 -0.41
N ARG A 10 0.91 -11.95 0.56
CA ARG A 10 -0.11 -12.77 1.24
C ARG A 10 -0.90 -12.01 2.31
N ASP A 11 -0.61 -10.73 2.49
CA ASP A 11 -1.16 -9.83 3.48
C ASP A 11 -2.30 -8.98 2.92
N LEU A 12 -3.33 -9.64 2.37
CA LEU A 12 -4.57 -9.02 1.86
C LEU A 12 -5.44 -8.44 2.98
N ARG A 13 -4.86 -7.57 3.82
CA ARG A 13 -5.50 -6.85 4.91
C ARG A 13 -5.11 -5.39 4.86
N TRP A 14 -6.03 -4.51 5.23
CA TRP A 14 -5.78 -3.07 5.29
C TRP A 14 -5.53 -2.61 6.74
N GLU A 15 -6.12 -3.31 7.71
CA GLU A 15 -5.89 -3.10 9.13
C GLU A 15 -4.49 -3.58 9.54
N ASP A 16 -3.84 -2.80 10.41
CA ASP A 16 -2.47 -3.04 10.88
C ASP A 16 -1.46 -3.32 9.74
N HIS A 17 -1.61 -2.61 8.62
CA HIS A 17 -0.73 -2.74 7.46
C HIS A 17 0.27 -1.57 7.41
N ALA A 18 1.42 -1.73 8.08
CA ALA A 18 2.43 -0.68 8.24
C ALA A 18 2.83 0.02 6.93
N ALA A 19 3.04 -0.73 5.84
CA ALA A 19 3.42 -0.15 4.55
C ALA A 19 2.29 0.71 3.93
N LEU A 20 1.02 0.30 4.09
CA LEU A 20 -0.14 1.07 3.63
C LEU A 20 -0.28 2.36 4.45
N ALA A 21 -0.16 2.26 5.78
CA ALA A 21 -0.21 3.41 6.67
C ALA A 21 0.95 4.40 6.43
N HIS A 22 2.13 3.92 6.05
CA HIS A 22 3.25 4.77 5.71
C HIS A 22 3.05 5.47 4.36
N ALA A 23 2.62 4.73 3.34
CA ALA A 23 2.33 5.25 2.01
C ALA A 23 1.20 6.29 2.03
N ALA A 24 0.10 6.01 2.75
CA ALA A 24 -1.05 6.92 2.85
C ALA A 24 -0.70 8.28 3.47
N ARG A 25 0.32 8.33 4.33
CA ARG A 25 0.81 9.61 4.90
C ARG A 25 1.60 10.46 3.90
N ARG A 26 2.16 9.86 2.85
CA ARG A 26 2.99 10.55 1.86
C ARG A 26 2.20 11.02 0.65
N GLY A 27 1.02 10.46 0.41
CA GLY A 27 0.12 10.90 -0.65
C GLY A 27 -0.76 9.79 -1.21
N PRO A 28 -1.26 9.96 -2.44
CA PRO A 28 -2.06 8.95 -3.13
C PRO A 28 -1.33 7.62 -3.22
N VAL A 29 -2.00 6.53 -2.86
CA VAL A 29 -1.43 5.18 -2.86
C VAL A 29 -2.02 4.36 -4.00
N ARG A 30 -1.14 3.62 -4.68
CA ARG A 30 -1.52 2.59 -5.63
C ARG A 30 -1.22 1.21 -5.03
N CYS A 31 -2.28 0.45 -4.78
CA CYS A 31 -2.20 -0.90 -4.28
C CYS A 31 -2.08 -1.90 -5.44
N ILE A 32 -1.09 -2.78 -5.41
CA ILE A 32 -0.91 -3.84 -6.41
C ILE A 32 -0.83 -5.21 -5.73
N TYR A 33 -1.32 -6.23 -6.41
CA TYR A 33 -1.19 -7.63 -6.04
C TYR A 33 -0.72 -8.38 -7.29
N ILE A 34 0.38 -9.12 -7.18
CA ILE A 34 0.99 -9.87 -8.30
C ILE A 34 0.78 -11.35 -7.99
N VAL A 35 0.18 -12.08 -8.93
CA VAL A 35 -0.07 -13.53 -8.88
C VAL A 35 1.14 -14.28 -9.40
#